data_AF-E6UKH1-F1
#
_entry.id   AF-E6UKH1-F1
#
_cell.length_a   1.000
_cell.length_b   1.000
_cell.length_c   1.000
_cell.angle_alpha   90.00
_cell.angle_beta   90.00
_cell.angle_gamma   90.00
#
_symmetry.space_group_name_H-M   'P 1'
#
loop_
_entity.id
_entity.type
_entity.pdbx_description
1 polymer ?
#
loop_
_entity_poly.entity_id
_entity_poly.type
_entity_poly.pdbx_seq_one_letter_code
_entity_poly.pdbx_strand_id
1 'polypeptide(L)'
;MFKTIKVESNLELPYNLIDIQDGEKRFIFSFKCFDDNQTEYSIQAGGVTGKFEVTYKCCGIDSNFECDITIGNLYYFYIELENVYECLPGIEPVAVLKNYGETLNRTNMTFTFDKLGHCNVNGCFKNASDRYNSGIFFELQIDMSYIYDILTSLEKFFDELKRIQGHSNFY
;
A
#
# COMPACT_ATOMS: atom_id res chain seq x y z
N MET A 1 35.02 -8.66 -3.32
CA MET A 1 33.94 -9.27 -4.13
C MET A 1 32.78 -9.49 -3.17
N PHE A 2 31.76 -8.63 -3.21
CA PHE A 2 30.60 -8.75 -2.32
C PHE A 2 29.78 -9.95 -2.78
N LYS A 3 29.48 -10.89 -1.88
CA LYS A 3 28.57 -12.00 -2.17
C LYS A 3 27.18 -11.40 -2.34
N THR A 4 26.59 -11.54 -3.53
CA THR A 4 25.18 -11.26 -3.76
C THR A 4 24.38 -12.29 -2.96
N ILE A 5 23.77 -11.86 -1.86
CA ILE A 5 22.81 -12.69 -1.13
C ILE A 5 21.51 -12.61 -1.90
N LYS A 6 21.14 -13.70 -2.58
CA LYS A 6 19.85 -13.80 -3.24
C LYS A 6 18.80 -14.08 -2.16
N VAL A 7 17.95 -13.10 -1.93
CA VAL A 7 16.85 -13.18 -0.97
C VAL A 7 15.66 -13.79 -1.69
N GLU A 8 15.33 -15.03 -1.37
CA GLU A 8 14.17 -15.71 -1.95
C GLU A 8 12.92 -15.34 -1.15
N SER A 9 11.99 -14.65 -1.80
CA SER A 9 10.64 -14.37 -1.29
C SER A 9 9.70 -15.51 -1.70
N ASN A 10 8.80 -15.88 -0.80
CA ASN A 10 7.70 -16.82 -1.05
C ASN A 10 6.46 -16.13 -1.61
N LEU A 11 6.48 -14.81 -1.77
CA LEU A 11 5.41 -14.06 -2.43
C LEU A 11 5.61 -14.11 -3.93
N GLU A 12 4.55 -14.46 -4.66
CA GLU A 12 4.51 -14.26 -6.11
C GLU A 12 4.37 -12.75 -6.40
N LEU A 13 5.32 -12.21 -7.18
CA LEU A 13 5.40 -10.79 -7.48
C LEU A 13 4.86 -10.50 -8.90
N PRO A 14 4.11 -9.39 -9.13
CA PRO A 14 3.69 -8.41 -8.12
C PRO A 14 2.66 -8.99 -7.15
N TYR A 15 2.80 -8.68 -5.86
CA TYR A 15 1.92 -9.19 -4.81
C TYR A 15 0.83 -8.17 -4.47
N ASN A 16 -0.43 -8.50 -4.75
CA ASN A 16 -1.56 -7.62 -4.48
C ASN A 16 -1.78 -7.47 -2.97
N LEU A 17 -1.68 -6.24 -2.47
CA LEU A 17 -1.93 -5.90 -1.07
C LEU A 17 -3.35 -5.38 -0.87
N ILE A 18 -3.85 -4.62 -1.84
CA ILE A 18 -5.22 -4.10 -1.85
C ILE A 18 -5.79 -4.39 -3.22
N ASP A 19 -6.96 -5.02 -3.25
CA ASP A 19 -7.71 -5.29 -4.47
C ASP A 19 -9.20 -5.12 -4.14
N ILE A 20 -9.77 -4.00 -4.58
CA ILE A 20 -11.11 -3.58 -4.19
C ILE A 20 -11.93 -3.18 -5.42
N GLN A 21 -13.22 -3.46 -5.38
CA GLN A 21 -14.13 -3.24 -6.51
C GLN A 21 -15.45 -2.62 -6.07
N ASP A 22 -15.95 -1.67 -6.86
CA ASP A 22 -17.25 -1.03 -6.75
C ASP A 22 -17.89 -0.94 -8.15
N GLY A 23 -18.81 -1.86 -8.45
CA GLY A 23 -19.40 -1.99 -9.79
C GLY A 23 -18.34 -2.24 -10.87
N GLU A 24 -18.27 -1.35 -11.86
CA GLU A 24 -17.27 -1.40 -12.95
C GLU A 24 -15.92 -0.80 -12.58
N LYS A 25 -15.80 -0.19 -11.39
CA LYS A 25 -14.56 0.39 -10.91
C LYS A 25 -13.76 -0.62 -10.11
N ARG A 26 -12.46 -0.74 -10.36
CA ARG A 26 -11.56 -1.60 -9.59
C ARG A 26 -10.25 -0.87 -9.29
N PHE A 27 -9.78 -0.99 -8.06
CA PHE A 27 -8.51 -0.45 -7.63
C PHE A 27 -7.62 -1.60 -7.12
N ILE A 28 -6.37 -1.63 -7.58
CA ILE A 28 -5.37 -2.63 -7.21
C ILE A 28 -4.09 -1.90 -6.79
N PHE A 29 -3.53 -2.26 -5.64
CA PHE A 29 -2.25 -1.79 -5.13
C PHE A 29 -1.36 -2.99 -4.82
N SER A 30 -0.24 -3.09 -5.53
CA SER A 30 0.59 -4.29 -5.52
C SER A 30 2.05 -3.96 -5.23
N PHE A 31 2.68 -4.73 -4.36
CA PHE A 31 4.12 -4.66 -4.13
C PHE A 31 4.88 -5.31 -5.29
N LYS A 32 5.85 -4.60 -5.87
CA LYS A 32 6.71 -5.13 -6.94
C LYS A 32 8.06 -5.60 -6.40
N CYS A 33 8.79 -4.71 -5.76
CA CYS A 33 10.12 -5.00 -5.24
C CYS A 33 10.54 -3.92 -4.23
N PHE A 34 11.64 -4.14 -3.53
CA PHE A 34 12.31 -3.04 -2.82
C PHE A 34 12.96 -2.07 -3.80
N ASP A 35 13.20 -0.85 -3.36
CA ASP A 35 13.98 0.09 -4.16
C ASP A 35 15.47 -0.32 -4.18
N ASP A 36 16.01 -0.49 -5.39
CA ASP A 36 17.35 -1.01 -5.64
C ASP A 36 18.47 -0.01 -5.30
N ASN A 37 18.12 1.27 -5.08
CA ASN A 37 19.08 2.36 -4.86
C ASN A 37 19.18 2.84 -3.40
N GLN A 38 18.65 2.06 -2.44
CA GLN A 38 18.68 2.45 -1.03
C GLN A 38 20.06 2.25 -0.39
N THR A 39 20.64 3.33 0.11
CA THR A 39 21.84 3.34 0.95
C THR A 39 21.48 3.22 2.44
N GLU A 40 22.44 2.83 3.28
CA GLU A 40 22.27 2.83 4.74
C GLU A 40 21.79 4.18 5.27
N TYR A 41 22.37 5.28 4.78
CA TYR A 41 21.98 6.64 5.15
C TYR A 41 20.51 6.94 4.76
N SER A 42 20.08 6.59 3.54
CA SER A 42 18.69 6.80 3.12
C SER A 42 17.71 5.94 3.92
N ILE A 43 18.10 4.73 4.34
CA ILE A 43 17.28 3.88 5.19
C ILE A 43 17.17 4.47 6.60
N GLN A 44 18.26 4.99 7.18
CA GLN A 44 18.23 5.63 8.50
C GLN A 44 17.42 6.93 8.48
N ALA A 45 17.48 7.70 7.40
CA ALA A 45 16.79 8.99 7.28
C ALA A 45 15.31 8.85 6.89
N GLY A 46 14.97 7.91 6.00
CA GLY A 46 13.65 7.81 5.37
C GLY A 46 12.98 6.43 5.48
N GLY A 47 13.68 5.43 6.00
CA GLY A 47 13.19 4.05 6.10
C GLY A 47 13.41 3.22 4.83
N VAL A 48 13.15 1.91 4.95
CA VAL A 48 13.12 1.00 3.81
C VAL A 48 11.92 1.35 2.93
N THR A 49 12.12 1.40 1.61
CA THR A 49 11.13 1.82 0.62
C THR A 49 10.92 0.70 -0.39
N GLY A 50 9.66 0.45 -0.73
CA GLY A 50 9.26 -0.46 -1.79
C GLY A 50 8.71 0.30 -3.00
N LYS A 51 8.84 -0.30 -4.18
CA LYS A 51 8.14 0.09 -5.41
C LYS A 51 6.82 -0.64 -5.47
N PHE A 52 5.75 0.12 -5.69
CA PHE A 52 4.38 -0.39 -5.76
C PHE A 52 3.77 -0.01 -7.09
N GLU A 53 3.01 -0.94 -7.66
CA GLU A 53 2.16 -0.68 -8.80
C GLU A 53 0.75 -0.36 -8.34
N VAL A 54 0.16 0.63 -8.98
CA VAL A 54 -1.20 1.04 -8.70
C VAL A 54 -1.98 1.02 -9.99
N THR A 55 -3.05 0.25 -10.00
CA THR A 55 -3.96 0.13 -11.13
C THR A 55 -5.35 0.59 -10.73
N TYR A 56 -5.94 1.49 -11.52
CA TYR A 56 -7.34 1.85 -11.42
C TYR A 56 -8.03 1.61 -12.75
N LYS A 57 -9.13 0.87 -12.70
CA LYS A 57 -9.96 0.52 -13.85
C LYS A 57 -11.32 1.18 -13.69
N CYS A 58 -11.81 1.86 -14.71
CA CYS A 58 -13.13 2.50 -14.71
C CYS A 58 -13.66 2.64 -16.14
N CYS A 59 -14.86 2.11 -16.40
CA CYS A 59 -15.58 2.29 -17.68
C CYS A 59 -14.73 1.99 -18.94
N GLY A 60 -13.92 0.92 -18.90
CA GLY A 60 -13.06 0.52 -20.01
C GLY A 60 -11.72 1.28 -20.13
N ILE A 61 -11.40 2.14 -19.16
CA ILE A 61 -10.11 2.81 -19.04
C ILE A 61 -9.31 2.13 -17.94
N ASP A 62 -8.12 1.62 -18.30
CA ASP A 62 -7.14 1.09 -17.37
C ASP A 62 -6.01 2.12 -17.20
N SER A 63 -5.84 2.62 -15.98
CA SER A 63 -4.77 3.54 -15.61
C SER A 63 -3.81 2.82 -14.67
N ASN A 64 -2.53 2.83 -14.99
CA ASN A 64 -1.48 2.19 -14.19
C ASN A 64 -0.33 3.20 -13.98
N PHE A 65 0.18 3.29 -12.76
CA PHE A 65 1.42 4.00 -12.45
C PHE A 65 2.15 3.32 -11.28
N GLU A 66 3.43 3.67 -11.14
CA GLU A 66 4.27 3.21 -10.03
C GLU A 66 4.45 4.32 -9.00
N CYS A 67 4.46 3.93 -7.72
CA CYS A 67 4.81 4.83 -6.63
C CYS A 67 5.70 4.14 -5.61
N ASP A 68 6.52 4.96 -4.94
CA ASP A 68 7.37 4.52 -3.84
C ASP A 68 6.65 4.73 -2.52
N ILE A 69 6.62 3.71 -1.67
CA ILE A 69 6.05 3.79 -0.32
C ILE A 69 7.05 3.21 0.68
N THR A 70 7.24 3.89 1.81
CA THR A 70 8.06 3.36 2.89
C THR A 70 7.32 2.19 3.55
N ILE A 71 8.06 1.10 3.84
CA ILE A 71 7.51 -0.08 4.49
C ILE A 71 6.90 0.26 5.86
N GLY A 72 7.50 1.23 6.56
CA GLY A 72 6.97 1.75 7.82
C GLY A 72 5.57 2.37 7.67
N ASN A 73 5.32 3.15 6.61
CA ASN A 73 4.01 3.74 6.37
C ASN A 73 2.94 2.70 6.04
N LEU A 74 3.32 1.70 5.25
CA LEU A 74 2.43 0.57 4.98
C LEU A 74 2.09 -0.19 6.26
N TYR A 75 3.05 -0.35 7.18
CA TYR A 75 2.83 -1.01 8.45
C TYR A 75 1.92 -0.19 9.38
N TYR A 76 2.13 1.12 9.48
CA TYR A 76 1.23 1.99 10.24
C TYR A 76 -0.20 1.96 9.68
N PHE A 77 -0.34 1.95 8.35
CA PHE A 77 -1.64 1.78 7.72
C PHE A 77 -2.30 0.44 8.09
N TYR A 78 -1.54 -0.67 8.05
CA TYR A 78 -2.05 -1.99 8.47
C TYR A 78 -2.58 -1.95 9.91
N ILE A 79 -1.82 -1.38 10.85
CA ILE A 79 -2.24 -1.25 12.26
C ILE A 79 -3.46 -0.33 12.39
N GLU A 80 -3.50 0.80 11.69
CA GLU A 80 -4.68 1.67 11.68
C GLU A 80 -5.90 0.90 11.17
N LEU A 81 -5.78 0.19 10.04
CA LEU A 81 -6.88 -0.56 9.43
C LEU A 81 -7.41 -1.68 10.34
N GLU A 82 -6.52 -2.42 11.00
CA GLU A 82 -6.86 -3.49 11.95
C GLU A 82 -7.66 -2.91 13.14
N ASN A 83 -7.17 -1.83 13.74
CA ASN A 83 -7.85 -1.15 14.85
C ASN A 83 -9.24 -0.65 14.45
N VAL A 84 -9.37 -0.10 13.24
CA VAL A 84 -10.64 0.39 12.72
C VAL A 84 -11.62 -0.76 12.48
N TYR A 85 -11.15 -1.89 11.96
CA TYR A 85 -11.97 -3.07 11.73
C TYR A 85 -12.49 -3.69 13.05
N GLU A 86 -11.67 -3.69 14.10
CA GLU A 86 -12.04 -4.25 15.41
C GLU A 86 -12.94 -3.33 16.26
N CYS A 87 -12.87 -2.01 16.06
CA CYS A 87 -13.60 -1.03 16.87
C CYS A 87 -14.93 -0.59 16.25
N LEU A 88 -16.06 -1.28 16.43
CA LEU A 88 -17.40 -0.64 16.29
C LEU A 88 -18.46 -1.21 17.27
N PRO A 89 -19.29 -0.34 17.90
CA PRO A 89 -19.88 0.87 17.29
C PRO A 89 -19.78 2.20 18.10
N GLY A 90 -19.80 3.33 17.37
CA GLY A 90 -20.06 4.69 17.92
C GLY A 90 -19.22 5.83 17.33
N ILE A 91 -18.11 5.50 16.66
CA ILE A 91 -17.16 6.43 16.06
C ILE A 91 -17.22 6.23 14.53
N GLU A 92 -16.84 7.25 13.74
CA GLU A 92 -16.62 7.15 12.29
C GLU A 92 -15.09 7.03 12.06
N PRO A 93 -14.52 5.82 12.23
CA PRO A 93 -13.09 5.65 12.21
C PRO A 93 -12.51 5.81 10.80
N VAL A 94 -11.22 6.15 10.76
CA VAL A 94 -10.47 6.42 9.53
C VAL A 94 -9.11 5.74 9.60
N ALA A 95 -8.73 5.02 8.53
CA ALA A 95 -7.39 4.50 8.32
C ALA A 95 -6.76 5.14 7.08
N VAL A 96 -5.48 5.54 7.16
CA VAL A 96 -4.84 6.32 6.09
C VAL A 96 -3.47 5.75 5.71
N LEU A 97 -3.36 5.26 4.47
CA LEU A 97 -2.07 5.01 3.85
C LEU A 97 -1.49 6.34 3.36
N LYS A 98 -0.46 6.83 4.07
CA LYS A 98 0.23 8.08 3.76
C LYS A 98 1.55 7.80 3.07
N ASN A 99 1.91 8.61 2.08
CA ASN A 99 3.30 8.73 1.65
C ASN A 99 3.92 9.99 2.28
N TYR A 100 4.90 9.84 3.17
CA TYR A 100 5.55 10.98 3.83
C TYR A 100 6.59 11.58 2.87
N GLY A 101 6.25 12.72 2.26
CA GLY A 101 7.11 13.53 1.38
C GLY A 101 6.59 14.96 1.25
N GLU A 102 7.31 15.82 0.49
CA GLU A 102 6.94 17.22 0.27
C GLU A 102 5.47 17.36 -0.18
N THR A 103 4.80 18.34 0.42
CA THR A 103 3.34 18.53 0.50
C THR A 103 2.55 18.51 -0.81
N LEU A 104 3.20 18.65 -1.97
CA LEU A 104 2.53 18.85 -3.26
C LEU A 104 2.33 17.55 -4.07
N ASN A 105 3.10 16.49 -3.77
CA ASN A 105 3.16 15.23 -4.52
C ASN A 105 2.72 14.02 -3.67
N ARG A 106 1.79 14.22 -2.73
CA ARG A 106 1.42 13.17 -1.78
C ARG A 106 0.51 12.13 -2.43
N THR A 107 0.98 10.89 -2.37
CA THR A 107 0.16 9.69 -2.51
C THR A 107 -0.54 9.43 -1.18
N ASN A 108 -1.87 9.50 -1.15
CA ASN A 108 -2.67 9.20 0.03
C ASN A 108 -3.85 8.32 -0.37
N MET A 109 -4.16 7.34 0.48
CA MET A 109 -5.40 6.59 0.43
C MET A 109 -6.04 6.57 1.81
N THR A 110 -7.34 6.83 1.86
CA THR A 110 -8.12 6.99 3.08
C THR A 110 -9.31 6.04 3.04
N PHE A 111 -9.45 5.22 4.06
CA PHE A 111 -10.61 4.36 4.31
C PHE A 111 -11.45 5.01 5.41
N THR A 112 -12.70 5.35 5.11
CA THR A 112 -13.65 5.94 6.04
C THR A 112 -14.83 5.01 6.23
N PHE A 113 -15.17 4.73 7.49
CA PHE A 113 -16.20 3.73 7.81
C PHE A 113 -17.43 4.42 8.38
N ASP A 114 -18.59 4.11 7.80
CA ASP A 114 -19.87 4.59 8.31
C ASP A 114 -20.45 3.66 9.38
N LYS A 115 -21.48 4.15 10.08
CA LYS A 115 -22.16 3.40 11.15
C LYS A 115 -22.99 2.21 10.64
N LEU A 116 -23.18 2.10 9.33
CA LEU A 116 -23.93 1.04 8.67
C LEU A 116 -23.00 -0.09 8.19
N GLY A 117 -21.68 0.06 8.35
CA GLY A 117 -20.69 -0.90 7.92
C GLY A 117 -20.27 -0.74 6.46
N HIS A 118 -20.52 0.40 5.83
CA HIS A 118 -19.93 0.70 4.52
C HIS A 118 -18.57 1.37 4.70
N CYS A 119 -17.63 1.01 3.84
CA CYS A 119 -16.33 1.67 3.76
C CYS A 119 -16.23 2.50 2.48
N ASN A 120 -15.96 3.79 2.62
CA ASN A 120 -15.62 4.67 1.51
C ASN A 120 -14.11 4.78 1.41
N VAL A 121 -13.56 4.40 0.26
CA VAL A 121 -12.13 4.48 -0.01
C VAL A 121 -11.86 5.59 -1.01
N ASN A 122 -11.06 6.56 -0.58
CA ASN A 122 -10.63 7.69 -1.38
C ASN A 122 -9.12 7.59 -1.61
N GLY A 123 -8.68 7.67 -2.86
CA GLY A 123 -7.26 7.68 -3.18
C GLY A 123 -6.87 8.82 -4.12
N CYS A 124 -5.71 9.41 -3.84
CA CYS A 124 -5.04 10.37 -4.68
C CYS A 124 -3.60 9.93 -4.82
N PHE A 125 -3.21 9.56 -6.04
CA PHE A 125 -1.85 9.19 -6.36
C PHE A 125 -1.34 10.05 -7.50
N LYS A 126 -0.13 10.59 -7.37
CA LYS A 126 0.48 11.46 -8.39
C LYS A 126 1.85 10.92 -8.77
N ASN A 127 2.15 10.92 -10.06
CA ASN A 127 3.50 10.60 -10.52
C ASN A 127 4.40 11.84 -10.42
N ALA A 128 5.58 11.69 -9.78
CA ALA A 128 6.57 12.76 -9.67
C ALA A 128 7.42 12.95 -10.94
N SER A 129 7.41 11.97 -11.85
CA SER A 129 8.42 11.85 -12.90
C SER A 129 8.13 12.56 -14.23
N ASP A 130 6.98 13.20 -14.42
CA ASP A 130 6.69 13.89 -15.67
C ASP A 130 6.15 15.30 -15.46
N ARG A 131 6.48 16.20 -16.41
CA ARG A 131 5.89 17.55 -16.53
C ARG A 131 4.36 17.51 -16.80
N TYR A 132 3.77 16.33 -16.75
CA TYR A 132 2.34 16.07 -16.76
C TYR A 132 1.93 15.69 -15.33
N ASN A 133 1.02 16.47 -14.75
CA ASN A 133 0.35 16.16 -13.47
C ASN A 133 -0.62 14.97 -13.64
N SER A 134 -0.12 13.83 -14.12
CA SER A 134 -0.89 12.60 -14.26
C SER A 134 -1.02 11.96 -12.88
N GLY A 135 -2.26 11.77 -12.45
CA GLY A 135 -2.57 11.17 -11.17
C GLY A 135 -3.90 10.45 -11.22
N ILE A 136 -4.04 9.44 -10.36
CA ILE A 136 -5.29 8.71 -10.18
C ILE A 136 -6.00 9.29 -8.97
N PHE A 137 -7.23 9.74 -9.20
CA PHE A 137 -8.18 10.12 -8.17
C PHE A 137 -9.36 9.18 -8.25
N PHE A 138 -9.73 8.55 -7.15
CA PHE A 138 -10.86 7.63 -7.11
C PHE A 138 -11.59 7.69 -5.78
N GLU A 139 -12.87 7.33 -5.86
CA GLU A 139 -13.76 7.10 -4.73
C GLU A 139 -14.54 5.81 -5.03
N LEU A 140 -14.52 4.89 -4.06
CA LEU A 140 -15.17 3.58 -4.11
C LEU A 140 -15.92 3.35 -2.81
N GLN A 141 -17.13 2.79 -2.90
CA GLN A 141 -17.83 2.24 -1.74
C GLN A 141 -17.68 0.73 -1.75
N ILE A 142 -17.11 0.17 -0.68
CA ILE A 142 -16.78 -1.26 -0.59
C ILE A 142 -17.39 -1.90 0.65
N ASP A 143 -17.65 -3.20 0.53
CA ASP A 143 -18.12 -4.04 1.64
C ASP A 143 -16.96 -4.38 2.60
N MET A 144 -17.29 -4.63 3.88
CA MET A 144 -16.30 -4.97 4.91
C MET A 144 -15.52 -6.26 4.62
N SER A 145 -16.04 -7.17 3.81
CA SER A 145 -15.32 -8.37 3.37
C SER A 145 -13.98 -8.06 2.69
N TYR A 146 -13.90 -6.96 1.92
CA TYR A 146 -12.65 -6.51 1.32
C TYR A 146 -11.60 -6.13 2.36
N ILE A 147 -12.02 -5.61 3.53
CA ILE A 147 -11.10 -5.23 4.60
C ILE A 147 -10.41 -6.46 5.19
N TYR A 148 -11.15 -7.55 5.36
CA TYR A 148 -10.59 -8.83 5.80
C TYR A 148 -9.54 -9.37 4.80
N ASP A 149 -9.83 -9.29 3.50
CA ASP A 149 -8.90 -9.72 2.46
C ASP A 149 -7.63 -8.84 2.40
N ILE A 150 -7.79 -7.53 2.59
CA ILE A 150 -6.66 -6.58 2.68
C ILE A 150 -5.80 -6.89 3.90
N LEU A 151 -6.40 -7.05 5.08
CA LEU A 151 -5.67 -7.36 6.31
C LEU A 151 -4.90 -8.67 6.18
N THR A 152 -5.54 -9.71 5.65
CA THR A 152 -4.89 -11.01 5.38
C THR A 152 -3.70 -10.87 4.42
N SER A 153 -3.85 -10.02 3.38
CA SER A 153 -2.81 -9.81 2.39
C SER A 153 -1.61 -9.05 2.99
N LEU A 154 -1.87 -8.01 3.79
CA LEU A 154 -0.87 -7.22 4.51
C LEU A 154 -0.14 -8.06 5.57
N GLU A 155 -0.86 -8.85 6.36
CA GLU A 155 -0.29 -9.75 7.37
C GLU A 155 0.71 -10.71 6.74
N LYS A 156 0.30 -11.41 5.67
CA LYS A 156 1.20 -12.31 4.91
C LYS A 156 2.44 -11.59 4.38
N PHE A 157 2.28 -10.37 3.88
CA PHE A 157 3.40 -9.55 3.41
C PHE A 157 4.37 -9.25 4.56
N PHE A 158 3.88 -8.78 5.70
CA PHE A 158 4.73 -8.45 6.85
C PHE A 158 5.37 -9.66 7.51
N ASP A 159 4.70 -10.81 7.54
CA ASP A 159 5.29 -12.04 8.04
C ASP A 159 6.41 -12.56 7.14
N GLU A 160 6.25 -12.43 5.83
CA GLU A 160 7.32 -12.73 4.90
C GLU A 160 8.51 -11.78 5.07
N LEU A 161 8.26 -10.48 5.28
CA LEU A 161 9.30 -9.51 5.60
C LEU A 161 10.08 -9.89 6.86
N LYS A 162 9.38 -10.24 7.95
CA LYS A 162 10.00 -10.71 9.20
C LYS A 162 10.83 -11.98 8.95
N ARG A 163 10.30 -12.94 8.19
CA ARG A 163 11.01 -14.18 7.84
C ARG A 163 12.32 -13.86 7.13
N ILE A 164 12.27 -13.02 6.10
CA ILE A 164 13.44 -12.61 5.32
C ILE A 164 14.49 -11.91 6.20
N GLN A 165 14.07 -11.00 7.09
CA GLN A 165 14.97 -10.27 8.00
C GLN A 165 15.56 -11.16 9.11
N GLY A 166 14.82 -12.17 9.56
CA GLY A 166 15.27 -13.12 10.59
C GLY A 166 16.26 -14.17 10.10
N HIS A 167 16.51 -14.27 8.79
CA HIS A 167 17.54 -15.14 8.24
C HIS A 167 18.93 -14.58 8.60
N SER A 168 19.78 -15.40 9.22
CA SER A 168 21.13 -15.09 9.69
C SER A 168 22.12 -14.52 8.66
N ASN A 169 21.73 -14.42 7.38
CA ASN A 169 22.49 -13.78 6.31
C ASN A 169 22.17 -12.29 6.14
N PHE A 170 21.24 -11.72 6.91
CA PHE A 170 20.89 -10.29 6.88
C PHE A 170 21.56 -9.44 7.98
N TYR A 171 22.47 -10.04 8.77
CA TYR A 171 23.36 -9.34 9.71
C TYR A 171 24.71 -9.02 9.07
#